data_AF-A0A820STU3-F1
#
_entry.id   AF-A0A820STU3-F1
#
_cell.length_a   1.000
_cell.length_b   1.000
_cell.length_c   1.000
_cell.angle_alpha   90.00
_cell.angle_beta   90.00
_cell.angle_gamma   90.00
#
_symmetry.space_group_name_H-M   'P 1'
#
loop_
_entity.id
_entity.type
_entity.pdbx_description
1 polymer ?
#
loop_
_entity_poly.entity_id
_entity_poly.type
_entity_poly.pdbx_seq_one_letter_code
_entity_poly.pdbx_strand_id
1 'polypeptide(L)'
;IDVFKTLKIVGITTGVLTAIGLGAYYIHRRTQSSKRVILRDEVRNILRPFQLTEEQLRRVMANLNTEMTKGLKSDDTENLDLAMFPTYVHHGPSGQESGEYLVVDLGGSNFRVSHVSIEGRNRMRLNNKIFLIPHSLLLGEGEK
;
A
#
# COMPACT_ATOMS: atom_id res chain seq x y z
N ILE A 1 -45.46 47.37 -36.91
CA ILE A 1 -44.97 46.39 -35.89
C ILE A 1 -44.66 47.20 -34.64
N ASP A 2 -45.40 46.99 -33.55
CA ASP A 2 -45.31 47.82 -32.34
C ASP A 2 -44.11 47.39 -31.49
N VAL A 3 -42.99 48.09 -31.71
CA VAL A 3 -41.67 47.79 -31.12
C VAL A 3 -41.76 47.69 -29.58
N PHE A 4 -42.63 48.46 -28.94
CA PHE A 4 -42.80 48.45 -27.48
C PHE A 4 -43.46 47.17 -26.95
N LYS A 5 -44.39 46.56 -27.70
CA LYS A 5 -44.97 45.26 -27.33
C LYS A 5 -43.93 44.15 -27.45
N THR A 6 -43.14 44.17 -28.52
CA THR A 6 -42.06 43.19 -28.73
C THR A 6 -41.01 43.30 -27.63
N LEU A 7 -40.60 44.52 -27.23
CA LEU A 7 -39.61 44.74 -26.18
C LEU A 7 -40.07 44.22 -24.80
N LYS A 8 -41.36 44.39 -24.46
CA LYS A 8 -41.95 43.89 -23.21
C LYS A 8 -41.99 42.35 -23.16
N ILE A 9 -42.39 41.71 -24.26
CA ILE A 9 -42.44 40.25 -24.35
C ILE A 9 -41.03 39.66 -24.23
N VAL A 10 -40.05 40.24 -24.94
CA VAL A 10 -38.65 39.81 -24.86
C VAL A 10 -38.16 39.94 -23.41
N GLY A 11 -38.32 41.10 -22.75
CA GLY A 11 -37.89 41.30 -21.36
C GLY A 11 -38.48 40.29 -20.36
N ILE A 12 -39.77 39.97 -20.47
CA ILE A 12 -40.42 38.95 -19.63
C ILE A 12 -39.83 37.57 -19.90
N THR A 13 -39.69 37.18 -21.18
CA THR A 13 -39.15 35.86 -21.52
C THR A 13 -37.70 35.69 -21.07
N THR A 14 -36.84 36.71 -21.22
CA THR A 14 -35.44 36.65 -20.77
C THR A 14 -35.33 36.56 -19.25
N GLY A 15 -36.18 37.28 -18.52
CA GLY A 15 -36.22 37.23 -17.05
C GLY A 15 -36.68 35.88 -16.50
N VAL A 16 -37.69 35.26 -17.13
CA VAL A 16 -38.17 33.93 -16.75
C VAL A 16 -37.12 32.86 -17.03
N LEU A 17 -36.47 32.90 -18.20
CA LEU A 17 -35.41 31.94 -18.57
C LEU A 17 -34.20 32.01 -17.63
N THR A 18 -33.75 33.21 -17.27
CA THR A 18 -32.63 33.38 -16.33
C THR A 18 -32.97 32.91 -14.91
N ALA A 19 -34.18 33.19 -14.43
CA ALA A 19 -34.64 32.69 -13.12
C ALA A 19 -34.68 31.16 -13.05
N ILE A 20 -35.22 30.50 -14.09
CA ILE A 20 -35.25 29.03 -14.18
C ILE A 20 -33.83 28.46 -14.26
N GLY A 21 -32.96 29.03 -15.08
CA GLY A 21 -31.56 28.61 -15.22
C GLY A 21 -30.77 28.71 -13.92
N LEU A 22 -30.90 29.82 -13.18
CA LEU A 22 -30.28 30.01 -11.87
C LEU A 22 -30.85 29.05 -10.82
N GLY A 23 -32.17 28.81 -10.83
CA GLY A 23 -32.82 27.84 -9.96
C GLY A 23 -32.32 26.41 -10.21
N ALA A 24 -32.26 25.99 -11.46
CA ALA A 24 -31.73 24.68 -11.86
C ALA A 24 -30.23 24.54 -11.50
N TYR A 25 -29.43 25.58 -11.74
CA TYR A 25 -28.02 25.61 -11.36
C TYR A 25 -27.84 25.51 -9.84
N TYR A 26 -28.60 26.28 -9.07
CA TYR A 26 -28.56 26.26 -7.61
C TYR A 26 -28.94 24.87 -7.06
N ILE A 27 -30.03 24.28 -7.57
CA ILE A 27 -30.46 22.93 -7.17
C ILE A 27 -29.39 21.90 -7.53
N HIS A 28 -28.87 21.92 -8.76
CA HIS A 28 -27.81 20.99 -9.21
C HIS A 28 -26.55 21.12 -8.35
N ARG A 29 -26.08 22.35 -8.11
CA ARG A 29 -24.90 22.61 -7.27
C ARG A 29 -25.12 22.12 -5.83
N ARG A 30 -26.32 22.31 -5.28
CA ARG A 30 -26.70 21.79 -3.96
C ARG A 30 -26.71 20.25 -3.95
N THR A 31 -27.28 19.61 -4.97
CA THR A 31 -27.30 18.13 -5.05
C THR A 31 -25.90 17.55 -5.17
N GLN A 32 -25.03 18.15 -6.00
CA GLN A 32 -23.62 17.74 -6.14
C GLN A 32 -22.85 17.92 -4.84
N SER A 33 -23.08 19.02 -4.11
CA SER A 33 -22.46 19.25 -2.80
C SER A 33 -22.92 18.20 -1.78
N SER A 34 -24.22 17.88 -1.72
CA SER A 34 -24.74 16.84 -0.83
C SER A 34 -24.20 15.45 -1.17
N LYS A 35 -24.12 15.07 -2.46
CA LYS A 35 -23.50 13.81 -2.89
C LYS A 35 -22.03 13.70 -2.47
N ARG A 36 -21.26 14.79 -2.60
CA ARG A 36 -19.86 14.82 -2.16
C ARG A 36 -19.71 14.67 -0.64
N VAL A 37 -20.62 15.23 0.15
CA VAL A 37 -20.62 15.06 1.61
C VAL A 37 -20.95 13.62 1.99
N ILE A 38 -22.01 13.04 1.41
CA ILE A 38 -22.41 11.65 1.64
C ILE A 38 -21.27 10.70 1.29
N LEU A 39 -20.64 10.87 0.12
CA LEU A 39 -19.51 10.03 -0.30
C LEU A 39 -18.31 10.17 0.66
N ARG A 40 -18.01 11.38 1.15
CA ARG A 40 -16.93 11.58 2.13
C ARG A 40 -17.23 10.90 3.46
N ASP A 41 -18.47 10.94 3.91
CA ASP A 41 -18.88 10.29 5.16
C ASP A 41 -18.89 8.77 5.02
N GLU A 42 -19.33 8.25 3.87
CA GLU A 42 -19.27 6.82 3.54
C GLU A 42 -17.82 6.32 3.51
N VAL A 43 -16.92 7.03 2.81
CA VAL A 43 -15.48 6.73 2.80
C VAL A 43 -14.90 6.80 4.22
N ARG A 44 -15.26 7.83 5.01
CA ARG A 44 -14.79 7.93 6.40
C ARG A 44 -15.25 6.74 7.24
N ASN A 45 -16.50 6.31 7.08
CA ASN A 45 -17.05 5.18 7.82
C ASN A 45 -16.36 3.86 7.43
N ILE A 46 -16.09 3.65 6.14
CA ILE A 46 -15.35 2.49 5.64
C ILE A 46 -13.91 2.47 6.20
N LEU A 47 -13.25 3.63 6.27
CA LEU A 47 -11.87 3.72 6.74
C LEU A 47 -11.73 3.78 8.26
N ARG A 48 -12.81 4.08 9.00
CA ARG A 48 -12.80 4.22 10.46
C ARG A 48 -12.20 3.00 11.19
N PRO A 49 -12.50 1.74 10.83
CA PRO A 49 -11.90 0.57 11.48
C PRO A 49 -10.38 0.43 11.26
N PHE A 50 -9.82 1.08 10.23
CA PHE A 50 -8.38 1.08 9.94
C PHE A 50 -7.62 2.20 10.67
N GLN A 51 -8.34 3.09 11.37
CA GLN A 51 -7.74 4.12 12.21
C GLN A 51 -7.51 3.55 13.61
N LEU A 52 -6.32 3.02 13.83
CA LEU A 52 -5.92 2.51 15.15
C LEU A 52 -5.65 3.67 16.12
N THR A 53 -6.25 3.60 17.29
CA THR A 53 -5.88 4.46 18.42
C THR A 53 -4.53 4.03 18.99
N GLU A 54 -3.89 4.93 19.74
CA GLU A 54 -2.64 4.60 20.44
C GLU A 54 -2.82 3.40 21.39
N GLU A 55 -3.97 3.30 22.07
CA GLU A 55 -4.27 2.16 22.93
C GLU A 55 -4.33 0.85 22.15
N GLN A 56 -4.98 0.85 20.98
CA GLN A 56 -5.04 -0.32 20.11
C GLN A 56 -3.64 -0.71 19.63
N LEU A 57 -2.81 0.25 19.24
CA LEU A 57 -1.42 -0.01 18.83
C LEU A 57 -0.60 -0.62 19.98
N ARG A 58 -0.73 -0.09 21.20
CA ARG A 58 -0.06 -0.65 22.39
C ARG A 58 -0.51 -2.09 22.67
N ARG A 59 -1.79 -2.40 22.49
CA ARG A 59 -2.30 -3.79 22.62
C ARG A 59 -1.70 -4.71 21.56
N VAL A 60 -1.61 -4.26 20.30
CA VAL A 60 -0.97 -5.04 19.21
C VAL A 60 0.49 -5.32 19.54
N MET A 61 1.25 -4.31 19.98
CA MET A 61 2.65 -4.49 20.39
C MET A 61 2.80 -5.46 21.56
N ALA A 62 1.93 -5.35 22.58
CA ALA A 62 1.94 -6.26 23.72
C ALA A 62 1.69 -7.71 23.30
N ASN A 63 0.66 -7.94 22.47
CA ASN A 63 0.34 -9.28 21.96
C ASN A 63 1.49 -9.85 21.12
N LEU A 64 2.09 -9.04 20.23
CA LEU A 64 3.25 -9.48 19.44
C LEU A 64 4.42 -9.90 20.33
N ASN A 65 4.72 -9.12 21.38
CA ASN A 65 5.77 -9.47 22.34
C ASN A 65 5.46 -10.77 23.10
N THR A 66 4.19 -10.99 23.46
CA THR A 66 3.74 -12.24 24.09
C THR A 66 3.96 -13.43 23.16
N GLU A 67 3.54 -13.35 21.89
CA GLU A 67 3.72 -14.45 20.93
C GLU A 67 5.20 -14.68 20.60
N MET A 68 6.02 -13.63 20.47
CA MET A 68 7.47 -13.79 20.30
C MET A 68 8.11 -14.50 21.50
N THR A 69 7.69 -14.16 22.71
CA THR A 69 8.21 -14.79 23.94
C THR A 69 7.81 -16.26 24.04
N LYS A 70 6.59 -16.60 23.63
CA LYS A 70 6.15 -18.00 23.53
C LYS A 70 6.97 -18.75 22.48
N GLY A 71 7.14 -18.16 21.30
CA GLY A 71 7.92 -18.75 20.21
C GLY A 71 9.36 -19.08 20.58
N LEU A 72 10.02 -18.18 21.33
CA LEU A 72 11.40 -18.40 21.80
C LEU A 72 11.53 -19.44 22.92
N LYS A 73 10.44 -19.84 23.58
CA LYS A 73 10.45 -20.79 24.71
C LYS A 73 9.99 -22.19 24.35
N SER A 74 9.38 -22.36 23.18
CA SER A 74 8.75 -23.62 22.78
C SER A 74 9.71 -24.43 21.91
N ASP A 75 9.80 -25.72 22.18
CA ASP A 75 10.47 -26.69 21.31
C ASP A 75 9.52 -27.26 20.23
N ASP A 76 8.20 -27.10 20.42
CA ASP A 76 7.16 -27.42 19.43
C ASP A 76 6.82 -26.17 18.61
N THR A 77 6.87 -26.30 17.28
CA THR A 77 6.63 -25.20 16.32
C THR A 77 5.32 -25.34 15.56
N GLU A 78 4.60 -26.45 15.68
CA GLU A 78 3.38 -26.71 14.89
C GLU A 78 2.19 -25.90 15.38
N ASN A 79 2.19 -25.47 16.66
CA ASN A 79 1.06 -24.79 17.31
C ASN A 79 1.37 -23.35 17.73
N LEU A 80 2.33 -22.69 17.07
CA LEU A 80 2.76 -21.32 17.39
C LEU A 80 2.31 -20.31 16.35
N ASP A 81 1.79 -19.16 16.81
CA ASP A 81 1.52 -18.00 15.94
C ASP A 81 2.83 -17.39 15.39
N LEU A 82 3.92 -17.45 16.17
CA LEU A 82 5.26 -17.02 15.78
C LEU A 82 6.29 -18.10 16.12
N ALA A 83 6.83 -18.77 15.10
CA ALA A 83 7.78 -19.88 15.27
C ALA A 83 9.19 -19.47 15.74
N MET A 84 9.57 -18.19 15.56
CA MET A 84 10.84 -17.63 16.04
C MET A 84 12.10 -18.45 15.67
N PHE A 85 12.14 -19.00 14.45
CA PHE A 85 13.25 -19.85 14.00
C PHE A 85 14.63 -19.15 14.09
N PRO A 86 15.67 -19.84 14.57
CA PRO A 86 17.03 -19.31 14.57
C PRO A 86 17.55 -19.21 13.14
N THR A 87 18.08 -18.04 12.77
CA THR A 87 18.71 -17.80 11.46
C THR A 87 20.18 -18.23 11.41
N TYR A 88 20.76 -18.59 12.57
CA TYR A 88 22.19 -18.87 12.76
C TYR A 88 23.13 -17.71 12.37
N VAL A 89 22.60 -16.49 12.27
CA VAL A 89 23.40 -15.27 12.11
C VAL A 89 23.81 -14.76 13.48
N HIS A 90 25.09 -14.95 13.83
CA HIS A 90 25.60 -14.59 15.16
C HIS A 90 26.00 -13.11 15.30
N HIS A 91 26.38 -12.47 14.19
CA HIS A 91 26.91 -11.10 14.19
C HIS A 91 26.33 -10.30 13.03
N GLY A 92 25.96 -9.05 13.30
CA GLY A 92 25.64 -8.07 12.27
C GLY A 92 26.90 -7.48 11.63
N PRO A 93 26.76 -6.75 10.51
CA PRO A 93 27.88 -6.08 9.86
C PRO A 93 28.50 -5.02 10.79
N SER A 94 29.83 -5.05 10.90
CA SER A 94 30.65 -4.11 11.66
C SER A 94 30.92 -2.79 10.90
N GLY A 95 30.79 -2.79 9.57
CA GLY A 95 31.15 -1.69 8.69
C GLY A 95 32.64 -1.60 8.37
N GLN A 96 33.46 -2.51 8.92
CA GLN A 96 34.90 -2.61 8.68
C GLN A 96 35.26 -3.78 7.75
N GLU A 97 34.26 -4.49 7.24
CA GLU A 97 34.46 -5.58 6.30
C GLU A 97 35.18 -5.10 5.04
N SER A 98 35.97 -5.99 4.46
CA SER A 98 36.57 -5.81 3.15
C SER A 98 36.79 -7.17 2.50
N GLY A 99 36.75 -7.20 1.17
CA GLY A 99 36.95 -8.41 0.38
C GLY A 99 35.83 -8.66 -0.63
N GLU A 100 35.93 -9.79 -1.32
CA GLU A 100 34.99 -10.23 -2.34
C GLU A 100 34.06 -11.31 -1.77
N TYR A 101 32.77 -11.16 -2.02
CA TYR A 101 31.73 -12.06 -1.55
C TYR A 101 30.84 -12.48 -2.72
N LEU A 102 30.32 -13.70 -2.65
CA LEU A 102 29.33 -14.19 -3.58
C LEU A 102 28.00 -14.33 -2.87
N VAL A 103 26.97 -13.70 -3.42
CA VAL A 103 25.60 -13.83 -2.96
C VAL A 103 24.80 -14.55 -4.03
N VAL A 104 24.02 -15.52 -3.59
CA VAL A 104 23.20 -16.36 -4.44
C VAL A 104 21.77 -16.27 -3.94
N ASP A 105 20.86 -15.90 -4.83
CA ASP A 105 19.46 -15.63 -4.53
C ASP A 105 18.55 -16.43 -5.47
N LEU A 106 17.80 -17.36 -4.90
CA LEU A 106 16.86 -18.25 -5.60
C LEU A 106 15.44 -17.72 -5.40
N GLY A 107 14.93 -17.01 -6.39
CA GLY A 107 13.52 -16.61 -6.44
C GLY A 107 12.65 -17.66 -7.14
N GLY A 108 11.34 -17.42 -7.18
CA GLY A 108 10.39 -18.35 -7.81
C GLY A 108 10.40 -18.38 -9.34
N SER A 109 11.13 -17.49 -10.02
CA SER A 109 11.22 -17.49 -11.51
C SER A 109 12.60 -17.12 -12.03
N ASN A 110 13.43 -16.55 -11.15
CA ASN A 110 14.76 -16.08 -11.47
C ASN A 110 15.74 -16.55 -10.40
N PHE A 111 16.95 -16.81 -10.84
CA PHE A 111 18.11 -17.06 -10.02
C PHE A 111 19.11 -15.93 -10.23
N ARG A 112 19.60 -15.31 -9.17
CA ARG A 112 20.58 -14.22 -9.22
C ARG A 112 21.88 -14.63 -8.55
N VAL A 113 22.98 -14.36 -9.25
CA VAL A 113 24.34 -14.45 -8.72
C VAL A 113 24.91 -13.04 -8.65
N SER A 114 25.37 -12.66 -7.47
CA SER A 114 25.84 -11.31 -7.13
C SER A 114 27.27 -11.40 -6.62
N HIS A 115 28.20 -10.80 -7.35
CA HIS A 115 29.57 -10.58 -6.88
C HIS A 115 29.64 -9.23 -6.16
N VAL A 116 29.97 -9.27 -4.88
CA VAL A 116 30.00 -8.12 -3.97
C VAL A 116 31.45 -7.84 -3.58
N SER A 117 31.99 -6.72 -4.01
CA SER A 117 33.30 -6.23 -3.57
C SER A 117 33.09 -5.18 -2.47
N ILE A 118 33.63 -5.40 -1.28
CA ILE A 118 33.60 -4.45 -0.17
C ILE A 118 35.00 -3.84 -0.03
N GLU A 119 35.12 -2.53 -0.24
CA GLU A 119 36.40 -1.79 -0.29
C GLU A 119 36.68 -1.02 1.02
N GLY A 120 35.97 -1.35 2.11
CA GLY A 120 35.99 -0.65 3.39
C GLY A 120 35.32 0.74 3.36
N ARG A 121 35.10 1.33 4.55
CA ARG A 121 34.48 2.66 4.72
C ARG A 121 33.14 2.83 3.98
N ASN A 122 32.28 1.81 4.04
CA ASN A 122 30.97 1.77 3.38
C ASN A 122 31.01 1.85 1.85
N ARG A 123 32.15 1.57 1.21
CA ARG A 123 32.23 1.45 -0.26
C ARG A 123 32.02 0.00 -0.67
N MET A 124 31.05 -0.20 -1.55
CA MET A 124 30.70 -1.51 -2.07
C MET A 124 30.44 -1.43 -3.57
N ARG A 125 30.92 -2.41 -4.32
CA ARG A 125 30.59 -2.61 -5.73
C ARG A 125 29.83 -3.92 -5.88
N LEU A 126 28.77 -3.89 -6.68
CA LEU A 126 27.90 -5.03 -6.91
C LEU A 126 27.84 -5.33 -8.42
N ASN A 127 28.11 -6.57 -8.79
CA ASN A 127 27.90 -7.06 -10.15
C ASN A 127 26.91 -8.24 -10.12
N ASN A 128 25.80 -8.11 -10.83
CA ASN A 128 24.70 -9.07 -10.80
C ASN A 128 24.56 -9.77 -12.16
N LYS A 129 24.32 -11.07 -12.11
CA LYS A 129 23.83 -11.84 -13.25
C LYS A 129 22.54 -12.53 -12.87
N ILE A 130 21.50 -12.32 -13.66
CA ILE A 130 20.17 -12.91 -13.48
C ILE A 130 19.98 -13.99 -14.54
N PHE A 131 19.42 -15.12 -14.11
CA PHE A 131 19.11 -16.27 -14.93
C PHE A 131 17.62 -16.61 -14.77
N LEU A 132 16.95 -16.91 -15.88
CA LEU A 132 15.58 -17.44 -15.84
C LEU A 132 15.64 -18.90 -15.41
N ILE A 133 14.75 -19.29 -14.50
CA ILE A 133 14.61 -20.70 -14.10
C ILE A 133 13.74 -21.40 -15.15
N PRO A 134 14.22 -22.50 -15.77
CA PRO A 134 13.43 -23.27 -16.72
C PRO A 134 12.09 -23.72 -16.12
N HIS A 135 11.02 -23.66 -16.92
CA HIS A 135 9.67 -24.00 -16.46
C HIS A 135 9.56 -25.43 -15.90
N SER A 136 10.34 -26.37 -16.45
CA SER A 136 10.40 -27.76 -15.96
C SER A 136 10.95 -27.90 -14.54
N LEU A 137 11.73 -26.92 -14.05
CA LEU A 137 12.24 -26.90 -12.67
C LEU A 137 11.32 -26.14 -11.72
N LEU A 138 10.40 -25.32 -12.25
CA LEU A 138 9.41 -24.59 -11.45
C LEU A 138 8.22 -25.46 -11.05
N LEU A 139 7.86 -26.40 -11.91
CA LEU A 139 6.85 -27.41 -11.67
C LEU A 139 7.56 -28.72 -11.31
N GLY A 140 7.96 -28.87 -10.04
CA GLY A 140 8.47 -30.16 -9.55
C GLY A 140 7.44 -31.28 -9.79
N GLU A 141 7.86 -32.54 -9.65
CA GLU A 141 7.00 -33.71 -9.96
C GLU A 141 5.74 -33.81 -9.07
N GLY A 142 5.64 -32.99 -8.02
CA GLY A 142 4.43 -32.86 -7.22
C GLY A 142 4.16 -34.08 -6.34
N GLU A 143 5.21 -34.77 -5.87
CA GLU A 143 5.04 -35.81 -4.84
C GLU A 143 4.66 -35.15 -3.51
N LYS A 144 3.59 -35.68 -2.91
CA LYS A 144 3.07 -35.29 -1.60
C LYS A 144 3.74 -36.06 -0.48
#